data_AF-A0AB74U100-F1
#
_entry.id   AF-A0AB74U100-F1
#
_cell.length_a   1.000
_cell.length_b   1.000
_cell.length_c   1.000
_cell.angle_alpha   90.00
_cell.angle_beta   90.00
_cell.angle_gamma   90.00
#
_symmetry.space_group_name_H-M   'P 1'
#
loop_
_entity.id
_entity.type
_entity.pdbx_description
1 polymer ?
#
loop_
_entity_poly.entity_id
_entity_poly.type
_entity_poly.pdbx_seq_one_letter_code
_entity_poly.pdbx_strand_id
1 'polypeptide(L)' 'MTVVSVRLNKEEEKAINGYATLTGQPVTQLLKQALLREIEDKVDYTIGVEALEEHKKDPQTFTIAEVAEELGIDLCAIG' A
#
# COMPACT_ATOMS: atom_id res chain seq x y z
N MET A 1 -20.14 -1.43 -16.25
CA MET A 1 -19.65 -0.06 -16.02
C MET A 1 -20.38 0.47 -14.80
N THR A 2 -19.65 0.84 -13.76
CA THR A 2 -20.22 1.38 -12.51
C THR A 2 -19.90 2.87 -12.47
N VAL A 3 -20.89 3.70 -12.12
CA VAL A 3 -20.74 5.16 -12.03
C VAL A 3 -20.71 5.54 -10.54
N VAL A 4 -19.73 6.35 -10.16
CA VAL A 4 -19.62 6.93 -8.82
C VAL A 4 -19.74 8.44 -8.96
N SER A 5 -20.74 9.01 -8.29
CA SER A 5 -20.97 10.46 -8.25
C SER A 5 -20.46 11.01 -6.92
N VAL A 6 -19.46 11.89 -6.97
CA VAL A 6 -18.92 12.58 -5.80
C VAL A 6 -19.26 14.06 -5.91
N ARG A 7 -19.86 14.63 -4.87
CA ARG A 7 -20.11 16.06 -4.80
C ARG A 7 -18.87 16.76 -4.25
N LEU A 8 -18.39 17.76 -4.97
CA LEU A 8 -17.25 18.57 -4.57
C LEU A 8 -17.71 20.01 -4.32
N ASN A 9 -17.03 20.69 -3.41
CA ASN A 9 -17.08 22.13 -3.33
C ASN A 9 -16.13 22.77 -4.37
N LYS A 10 -16.20 24.10 -4.51
CA LYS A 10 -15.42 24.83 -5.52
C LYS A 10 -13.90 24.71 -5.34
N GLU A 11 -13.43 24.63 -4.09
CA GLU A 11 -12.00 24.54 -3.79
C GLU A 11 -11.46 23.14 -4.08
N GLU A 12 -12.21 22.11 -3.68
CA GLU A 12 -11.91 20.70 -3.98
C GLU A 12 -11.86 20.47 -5.49
N GLU A 13 -12.85 20.97 -6.23
CA GLU A 13 -12.88 20.86 -7.69
C GLU A 13 -11.66 21.52 -8.33
N LYS A 14 -11.29 22.73 -7.88
CA LYS A 14 -10.10 23.43 -8.37
C LYS A 14 -8.82 22.64 -8.09
N ALA A 15 -8.68 22.10 -6.88
CA ALA A 15 -7.50 21.33 -6.48
C ALA A 15 -7.38 20.03 -7.28
N ILE A 16 -8.46 19.26 -7.38
CA ILE A 16 -8.49 17.96 -8.07
C ILE A 16 -8.21 18.14 -9.57
N ASN A 17 -8.87 19.11 -10.22
CA ASN A 17 -8.65 19.38 -11.64
C ASN A 17 -7.25 19.95 -11.91
N GLY A 18 -6.75 20.82 -11.02
CA GLY A 18 -5.38 21.33 -11.11
C GLY A 18 -4.35 20.20 -11.03
N TYR A 19 -4.54 19.26 -10.10
CA TYR A 19 -3.64 18.11 -9.94
C TYR A 19 -3.71 17.14 -11.13
N ALA A 20 -4.91 16.90 -11.68
CA ALA A 20 -5.07 16.12 -12.90
C ALA A 20 -4.35 16.76 -14.10
N THR A 21 -4.43 18.09 -14.22
CA THR A 21 -3.71 18.84 -15.27
C THR A 21 -2.20 18.73 -15.10
N LEU A 22 -1.70 18.86 -13.86
CA LEU A 22 -0.28 18.80 -13.55
C LEU A 22 0.32 17.41 -13.79
N THR A 23 -0.42 16.35 -13.46
CA THR A 23 0.04 14.96 -13.62
C THR A 23 -0.23 14.39 -15.02
N GLY A 24 -1.10 15.03 -15.81
CA GLY A 24 -1.56 14.51 -17.10
C GLY A 24 -2.47 13.28 -16.96
N GLN A 25 -2.92 12.95 -15.76
CA GLN A 25 -3.78 11.79 -15.49
C GLN A 25 -5.24 12.20 -15.32
N PRO A 26 -6.19 11.37 -15.80
CA PRO A 26 -7.61 11.68 -15.61
C PRO A 26 -8.00 11.58 -14.13
N VAL A 27 -8.89 12.47 -13.68
CA VAL A 27 -9.39 12.52 -12.29
C VAL A 27 -9.88 11.15 -11.80
N THR A 28 -10.58 10.39 -12.65
CA THR A 28 -11.05 9.04 -12.32
C THR A 28 -9.92 8.07 -12.00
N GLN A 29 -8.77 8.17 -12.68
CA GLN A 29 -7.62 7.32 -12.37
C GLN A 29 -7.00 7.70 -11.03
N LEU A 30 -6.82 9.00 -10.79
CA LEU A 30 -6.27 9.52 -9.54
C LEU A 30 -7.15 9.14 -8.34
N LEU A 31 -8.48 9.28 -8.46
CA LEU A 31 -9.43 8.86 -7.43
C LEU A 31 -9.38 7.36 -7.17
N LYS A 32 -9.33 6.53 -8.22
CA LYS A 32 -9.20 5.07 -8.07
C LYS A 32 -7.91 4.70 -7.34
N GLN A 33 -6.78 5.28 -7.75
CA GLN A 33 -5.48 5.00 -7.15
C GLN A 33 -5.42 5.44 -5.69
N ALA A 34 -5.95 6.63 -5.37
CA ALA A 34 -6.02 7.12 -4.01
C ALA A 34 -6.88 6.20 -3.12
N LEU A 35 -8.03 5.76 -3.62
CA LEU A 35 -8.91 4.86 -2.87
C LEU A 35 -8.29 3.47 -2.66
N LEU A 36 -7.65 2.91 -3.69
CA LEU A 36 -6.98 1.62 -3.57
C LEU A 36 -5.82 1.68 -2.58
N ARG A 37 -5.01 2.74 -2.63
CA ARG A 37 -3.92 2.95 -1.67
C ARG A 37 -4.43 3.04 -0.23
N GLU A 38 -5.49 3.81 0.01
CA GLU A 38 -6.11 3.92 1.35
C GLU A 38 -6.66 2.57 1.85
N ILE A 39 -7.15 1.72 0.95
CA ILE A 39 -7.58 0.37 1.30
C ILE A 39 -6.37 -0.50 1.63
N GLU A 40 -5.33 -0.49 0.80
CA GLU A 40 -4.08 -1.24 1.00
C GLU A 40 -3.41 -0.84 2.32
N ASP A 41 -3.24 0.47 2.58
CA ASP A 41 -2.63 0.99 3.81
C ASP A 41 -3.35 0.48 5.07
N LYS A 42 -4.69 0.38 5.03
CA LYS A 42 -5.49 -0.16 6.14
C LYS A 42 -5.30 -1.66 6.31
N VAL A 43 -5.30 -2.41 5.21
CA VAL A 43 -5.10 -3.86 5.24
C VAL A 43 -3.70 -4.18 5.77
N ASP A 44 -2.67 -3.53 5.24
CA ASP A 44 -1.28 -3.70 5.66
C ASP A 44 -1.09 -3.35 7.13
N TYR A 45 -1.70 -2.26 7.60
CA TYR A 45 -1.68 -1.88 9.01
C TYR A 45 -2.31 -2.97 9.89
N THR A 46 -3.49 -3.48 9.54
CA THR A 46 -4.18 -4.52 10.31
C THR A 46 -3.34 -5.80 10.37
N ILE A 47 -2.83 -6.28 9.23
CA ILE A 47 -1.97 -7.48 9.17
C ILE A 47 -0.70 -7.28 10.00
N GLY A 48 -0.07 -6.11 9.91
CA GLY A 48 1.13 -5.79 10.68
C GLY A 48 0.89 -5.80 12.19
N VAL A 49 -0.24 -5.27 12.65
CA VAL A 49 -0.63 -5.33 14.07
C VAL A 49 -0.87 -6.77 14.52
N GLU A 50 -1.58 -7.58 13.72
CA GLU A 50 -1.83 -8.99 14.04
C GLU A 50 -0.53 -9.78 14.15
N ALA A 51 0.36 -9.64 13.17
CA ALA A 51 1.67 -10.29 13.16
C ALA A 51 2.52 -9.87 14.38
N LEU A 52 2.47 -8.60 14.77
CA LEU A 52 3.16 -8.11 15.96
C LEU A 52 2.61 -8.73 17.25
N GLU A 53 1.29 -8.83 17.39
CA GLU A 53 0.66 -9.44 18.56
C GLU A 53 0.90 -10.96 18.63
N GLU A 54 0.95 -11.65 17.49
CA GLU A 54 1.34 -13.06 17.41
C GLU A 54 2.80 -13.26 17.84
N HIS A 55 3.72 -12.47 17.30
CA HIS A 55 5.14 -12.51 17.68
C HIS A 55 5.37 -12.18 19.16
N LYS A 56 4.60 -11.24 19.74
CA LYS A 56 4.68 -10.96 21.18
C LYS A 56 4.27 -12.15 22.06
N LYS A 57 3.36 -13.01 21.58
CA LYS A 57 2.91 -14.22 22.29
C LYS A 57 3.94 -15.34 22.17
N ASP A 58 4.55 -15.49 21.01
CA ASP A 58 5.62 -16.47 20.75
C ASP A 58 6.76 -15.82 19.94
N PRO A 59 7.74 -15.18 20.61
CA PRO A 59 8.80 -14.45 19.95
C PRO A 59 9.84 -15.41 19.38
N GLN A 60 9.63 -15.82 18.12
CA GLN A 60 10.60 -16.58 17.35
C GLN A 60 11.42 -15.65 16.43
N THR A 61 12.74 -15.85 16.42
CA THR A 61 13.66 -15.11 15.56
C THR A 61 14.56 -16.09 14.83
N PHE A 62 14.80 -15.83 13.55
CA PHE A 62 15.69 -16.61 12.71
C PHE A 62 16.88 -15.77 12.30
N THR A 63 18.03 -16.41 12.15
CA THR A 63 19.20 -15.81 11.53
C THR A 63 18.97 -15.67 10.02
N ILE A 64 19.69 -14.73 9.39
CA ILE A 64 19.65 -14.56 7.93
C ILE A 64 19.99 -15.85 7.18
N ALA A 65 20.91 -16.66 7.71
CA ALA A 65 21.31 -17.93 7.08
C ALA A 65 20.15 -18.94 7.07
N GLU A 66 19.45 -19.11 8.19
CA GLU A 66 18.30 -20.02 8.32
C GLU A 66 17.17 -19.63 7.36
N VAL A 67 16.85 -18.33 7.29
CA VAL A 67 15.79 -17.82 6.39
C VAL A 67 16.20 -17.96 4.93
N ALA A 68 17.46 -17.71 4.58
CA ALA A 68 17.94 -17.85 3.22
C ALA A 68 17.92 -19.32 2.76
N GLU A 69 18.28 -20.26 3.63
CA GLU A 69 18.18 -21.68 3.36
C GLU A 69 16.71 -22.09 3.12
N GLU A 70 15.78 -21.64 3.98
CA GLU A 70 14.34 -21.93 3.85
C GLU A 70 13.74 -21.37 2.55
N LEU A 71 14.14 -20.16 2.15
CA LEU A 71 13.64 -19.49 0.95
C LEU A 71 14.40 -19.84 -0.33
N GLY A 72 15.46 -20.65 -0.25
CA GLY A 72 16.29 -21.03 -1.40
C GLY A 72 17.11 -19.88 -1.99
N ILE A 73 17.51 -18.92 -1.17
CA ILE A 73 18.31 -17.75 -1.56
C ILE A 73 19.79 -18.05 -1.37
N ASP A 74 20.58 -17.96 -2.44
CA ASP A 74 22.04 -18.04 -2.35
C ASP A 74 22.63 -16.70 -1.90
N LEU A 75 22.98 -16.62 -0.61
CA LEU A 75 23.59 -15.43 0.00
C LEU A 75 24.97 -15.08 -0.60
N CYS A 76 25.66 -16.03 -1.24
CA CYS A 76 26.96 -15.78 -1.86
C CYS A 76 26.87 -15.15 -3.25
N ALA A 77 25.69 -15.14 -3.90
CA ALA A 77 25.50 -14.57 -5.23
C ALA A 77 25.23 -13.05 -5.24
N ILE A 78 25.15 -12.42 -4.07
CA ILE A 78 24.78 -11.02 -3.87
C ILE A 78 26.00 -10.13 -3.50
N GLY A 79 27.20 -10.72 -3.50
CA GLY A 79 28.48 -10.06 -3.15
C GLY A 79 29.43 -9.88 -4.32
#